data_AF-A0A9X5U8D0-F1
#
_entry.id   AF-A0A9X5U8D0-F1
#
_cell.length_a   1.000
_cell.length_b   1.000
_cell.length_c   1.000
_cell.angle_alpha   90.00
_cell.angle_beta   90.00
_cell.angle_gamma   90.00
#
_symmetry.space_group_name_H-M   'P 1'
#
loop_
_entity.id
_entity.type
_entity.pdbx_description
1 polymer ?
#
loop_
_entity_poly.entity_id
_entity_poly.type
_entity_poly.pdbx_seq_one_letter_code
_entity_poly.pdbx_strand_id
1 'polypeptide(L)'
;MTTVGPRRQAPLKVDPATDELISQAAHFLGMSKKDLVAEAVQIYLEQRREEIRQGMVASMRVLDGSLSASVAALTGLSPERIEQLGGAGDWET
;
A
#
# COMPACT_ATOMS: atom_id res chain seq x y z
N MET A 1 -25.45 12.61 -9.97
CA MET A 1 -25.44 11.48 -9.03
C MET A 1 -24.87 10.28 -9.75
N THR A 2 -23.61 9.91 -9.50
CA THR A 2 -23.00 8.73 -10.12
C THR A 2 -23.55 7.50 -9.40
N THR A 3 -24.46 6.77 -10.05
CA THR A 3 -24.96 5.49 -9.56
C THR A 3 -23.82 4.49 -9.55
N VAL A 4 -23.27 4.20 -8.36
CA VAL A 4 -22.35 3.09 -8.16
C VAL A 4 -23.13 1.82 -8.44
N GLY A 5 -22.82 1.13 -9.54
CA GLY A 5 -23.40 -0.17 -9.86
C GLY A 5 -23.16 -1.20 -8.75
N PRO A 6 -23.89 -2.32 -8.75
CA PRO A 6 -23.75 -3.34 -7.70
C PRO A 6 -22.28 -3.77 -7.60
N ARG A 7 -21.73 -3.75 -6.37
CA ARG A 7 -20.34 -4.16 -6.11
C ARG A 7 -20.18 -5.61 -6.55
N ARG A 8 -19.47 -5.82 -7.66
CA ARG A 8 -19.19 -7.14 -8.20
C ARG A 8 -18.33 -7.91 -7.20
N GLN A 9 -18.79 -9.09 -6.78
CA GLN A 9 -17.95 -10.02 -6.04
C GLN A 9 -16.95 -10.66 -7.02
N ALA A 10 -15.67 -10.67 -6.64
CA ALA A 10 -14.61 -11.28 -7.41
C ALA A 10 -14.08 -12.52 -6.67
N PRO A 11 -13.81 -13.62 -7.39
CA PRO A 11 -13.19 -14.79 -6.78
C PRO A 11 -11.75 -14.47 -6.35
N LEU A 12 -11.39 -14.80 -5.12
CA LEU A 12 -10.03 -14.71 -4.60
C LEU A 12 -9.39 -16.11 -4.67
N LYS A 13 -8.34 -16.26 -5.47
CA LYS A 13 -7.56 -17.50 -5.52
C LYS A 13 -6.58 -17.52 -4.36
N VAL A 14 -6.64 -18.58 -3.57
CA VAL A 14 -5.70 -18.87 -2.48
C VAL A 14 -5.20 -20.30 -2.64
N ASP A 15 -4.07 -20.62 -2.01
CA ASP A 15 -3.62 -22.01 -1.94
C ASP A 15 -4.56 -22.86 -1.05
N PRO A 16 -4.58 -24.19 -1.21
CA PRO A 16 -5.49 -25.06 -0.46
C PRO A 16 -5.32 -24.99 1.06
N ALA A 17 -4.08 -24.85 1.56
CA ALA A 17 -3.84 -24.80 3.00
C ALA A 17 -4.44 -23.51 3.60
N THR A 18 -4.32 -22.39 2.90
CA THR A 18 -4.97 -21.14 3.29
C THR A 18 -6.51 -21.24 3.25
N ASP A 19 -7.09 -21.89 2.24
CA ASP A 19 -8.56 -22.09 2.20
C ASP A 19 -9.05 -22.96 3.37
N GLU A 20 -8.30 -23.98 3.77
CA GLU A 20 -8.64 -24.80 4.94
C GLU A 20 -8.64 -23.97 6.23
N LEU A 21 -7.63 -23.12 6.44
CA LEU A 21 -7.57 -22.20 7.58
C LEU A 21 -8.76 -21.23 7.59
N ILE A 22 -9.08 -20.64 6.44
CA ILE A 22 -10.24 -19.75 6.29
C ILE A 22 -11.54 -20.51 6.60
N SER A 23 -11.66 -21.75 6.13
CA SER A 23 -12.84 -22.60 6.36
C SER A 23 -13.06 -22.88 7.83
N GLN A 24 -12.01 -23.32 8.53
CA GLN A 24 -12.07 -23.66 9.95
C GLN A 24 -12.37 -22.42 10.79
N ALA A 25 -11.65 -21.32 10.56
CA ALA A 25 -11.87 -20.08 11.28
C ALA A 25 -13.29 -19.55 11.07
N ALA A 26 -13.79 -19.52 9.83
CA ALA A 26 -15.14 -19.08 9.53
C ALA A 26 -16.19 -19.95 10.23
N HIS A 27 -15.98 -21.27 10.24
CA HIS A 27 -16.84 -22.21 10.96
C HIS A 27 -16.87 -21.92 12.47
N PHE A 28 -15.72 -21.82 13.12
CA PHE A 28 -15.64 -21.59 14.56
C PHE A 28 -16.19 -20.22 14.99
N LEU A 29 -16.05 -19.20 14.13
CA LEU A 29 -16.54 -17.86 14.39
C LEU A 29 -18.01 -17.65 13.99
N GLY A 30 -18.65 -18.65 13.37
CA GLY A 30 -20.03 -18.52 12.90
C GLY A 30 -20.20 -17.47 11.79
N MET A 31 -19.14 -17.23 11.01
CA MET A 31 -19.08 -16.22 9.96
C MET A 31 -19.05 -16.86 8.58
N SER A 32 -19.40 -16.09 7.53
CA SER A 32 -19.10 -16.53 6.17
C SER A 32 -17.59 -16.38 5.89
N LYS A 33 -17.02 -17.26 5.07
CA LYS A 33 -15.61 -17.13 4.62
C LYS A 33 -15.31 -15.73 4.06
N LYS A 34 -16.25 -15.16 3.30
CA LYS A 34 -16.11 -13.84 2.66
C LYS A 34 -16.01 -12.73 3.71
N ASP A 35 -16.88 -12.76 4.72
CA ASP A 35 -16.89 -11.72 5.76
C ASP A 35 -15.65 -11.83 6.65
N LEU A 36 -15.22 -13.05 6.99
CA LEU A 36 -13.95 -13.28 7.68
C LEU A 36 -12.77 -12.68 6.91
N VAL A 37 -12.66 -12.95 5.61
CA VAL A 37 -11.57 -12.40 4.77
C VAL A 37 -11.66 -10.87 4.69
N ALA A 38 -12.87 -10.31 4.57
CA ALA A 38 -13.05 -8.86 4.54
C ALA A 38 -12.56 -8.18 5.83
N GLU A 39 -12.94 -8.71 6.99
CA GLU A 39 -12.48 -8.19 8.29
C GLU A 39 -10.97 -8.37 8.47
N ALA A 40 -10.44 -9.56 8.14
CA ALA A 40 -9.01 -9.83 8.24
C ALA A 40 -8.17 -8.88 7.38
N VAL A 41 -8.60 -8.57 6.16
CA VAL A 41 -7.93 -7.61 5.27
C VAL A 41 -7.97 -6.20 5.87
N GLN A 42 -9.11 -5.76 6.41
CA GLN A 42 -9.21 -4.44 7.05
C GLN A 42 -8.25 -4.32 8.23
N ILE A 43 -8.20 -5.33 9.09
CA ILE A 43 -7.32 -5.36 10.27
C ILE A 43 -5.85 -5.36 9.83
N TYR A 44 -5.49 -6.20 8.86
CA TYR A 44 -4.12 -6.30 8.35
C TYR A 44 -3.62 -4.97 7.77
N LEU A 45 -4.48 -4.27 7.01
CA LEU A 45 -4.15 -2.96 6.45
C LEU A 45 -4.06 -1.87 7.51
N GLU A 46 -4.93 -1.86 8.52
CA GLU A 46 -4.83 -0.87 9.60
C GLU A 46 -3.54 -1.05 10.41
N GLN A 47 -3.18 -2.30 10.72
CA GLN A 47 -1.93 -2.61 11.42
C GLN A 47 -0.68 -2.16 10.65
N ARG A 48 -0.75 -2.16 9.31
CA ARG A 48 0.34 -1.79 8.40
C ARG A 48 0.17 -0.40 7.76
N ARG A 49 -0.73 0.42 8.30
CA ARG A 49 -1.09 1.70 7.72
C ARG A 49 0.12 2.62 7.55
N GLU A 50 1.03 2.63 8.51
CA GLU A 50 2.23 3.45 8.45
C GLU A 50 3.22 2.95 7.40
N GLU A 51 3.42 1.64 7.27
CA GLU A 51 4.26 1.04 6.20
C GLU A 51 3.69 1.39 4.81
N ILE A 52 2.38 1.26 4.64
CA ILE A 52 1.69 1.62 3.39
C ILE A 52 1.85 3.11 3.09
N ARG A 53 1.69 3.97 4.10
CA ARG A 53 1.88 5.42 3.95
C ARG A 53 3.30 5.75 3.51
N GLN A 54 4.30 5.14 4.13
CA GLN A 54 5.71 5.32 3.75
C GLN A 54 5.98 4.85 2.33
N GLY A 55 5.47 3.67 1.95
CA GLY A 55 5.55 3.16 0.58
C GLY A 55 4.93 4.12 -0.43
N MET A 56 3.74 4.65 -0.13
CA MET A 56 3.06 5.62 -0.99
C MET A 56 3.85 6.92 -1.13
N VAL A 57 4.39 7.48 -0.05
CA VAL A 57 5.24 8.68 -0.11
C VAL A 57 6.51 8.42 -0.93
N ALA A 58 7.15 7.26 -0.74
CA ALA A 58 8.32 6.88 -1.51
C ALA A 58 7.99 6.74 -3.01
N SER A 59 6.87 6.08 -3.35
CA SER A 59 6.39 6.00 -4.73
C SER A 59 6.07 7.38 -5.31
N MET A 60 5.43 8.27 -4.55
CA MET A 60 5.15 9.64 -5.00
C MET A 60 6.42 10.45 -5.24
N ARG A 61 7.46 10.28 -4.42
CA ARG A 61 8.77 10.91 -4.65
C ARG A 61 9.39 10.44 -5.97
N VAL A 62 9.35 9.14 -6.25
CA VAL A 62 9.84 8.61 -7.53
C VAL A 62 9.03 9.17 -8.70
N LEU A 63 7.71 9.25 -8.55
CA LEU A 63 6.81 9.75 -9.60
C LEU A 63 6.87 11.27 -9.82
N ASP A 64 7.24 12.05 -8.80
CA ASP A 64 7.42 13.51 -8.92
C ASP A 64 8.50 13.87 -9.96
N GLY A 65 9.36 12.91 -10.34
CA GLY A 65 10.28 13.03 -11.47
C GLY A 65 11.37 14.09 -11.31
N SER A 66 11.34 14.83 -10.20
CA SER A 66 12.28 15.87 -9.89
C SER A 66 13.65 15.27 -9.61
N LEU A 67 14.67 15.99 -10.07
CA LEU A 67 16.06 15.65 -9.83
C LEU A 67 16.37 15.57 -8.34
N SER A 68 15.75 16.43 -7.52
CA SER A 68 15.84 16.36 -6.06
C SER A 68 15.26 15.08 -5.48
N ALA A 69 14.12 14.59 -6.00
CA ALA A 69 13.57 13.32 -5.54
C ALA A 69 14.44 12.12 -5.94
N SER A 70 15.07 12.18 -7.11
CA SER A 70 16.02 11.16 -7.58
C SER A 70 17.29 11.12 -6.73
N VAL A 71 17.87 12.29 -6.39
CA VAL A 71 19.03 12.40 -5.49
C VAL A 71 18.69 11.90 -4.08
N ALA A 72 17.50 12.22 -3.57
CA ALA A 72 17.03 11.71 -2.27
C ALA A 72 16.93 10.18 -2.25
N ALA A 73 16.39 9.57 -3.32
CA ALA A 73 16.28 8.12 -3.44
C ALA A 73 17.65 7.42 -3.49
N LEU A 74 18.63 7.99 -4.22
CA LEU A 74 19.96 7.40 -4.38
C LEU A 74 20.85 7.55 -3.13
N THR A 75 20.72 8.67 -2.42
CA THR A 75 21.62 9.01 -1.30
C THR A 75 21.04 8.68 0.07
N GLY A 76 19.72 8.43 0.17
CA GLY A 76 19.01 8.26 1.44
C GLY A 76 18.92 9.54 2.28
N LEU A 77 19.36 10.68 1.76
CA LEU A 77 19.27 11.98 2.44
C LEU A 77 17.86 12.54 2.34
N SER A 78 17.43 13.26 3.39
CA SER A 78 16.17 13.98 3.34
C SER A 78 16.26 15.20 2.40
N PRO A 79 15.13 15.69 1.84
CA PRO A 79 15.11 16.88 0.99
C PRO A 79 15.75 18.11 1.67
N GLU A 80 15.53 18.26 2.97
CA GLU A 80 16.08 19.37 3.75
C GLU A 80 17.60 19.28 3.88
N ARG A 81 18.14 18.06 3.95
CA ARG A 81 19.59 17.85 3.98
C ARG A 81 20.22 18.07 2.60
N ILE A 82 19.51 17.75 1.53
CA ILE A 82 19.95 18.04 0.16
C ILE A 82 20.00 19.56 -0.08
N GLU A 83 18.97 20.30 0.36
CA GLU A 83 18.93 21.75 0.27
C GLU A 83 20.09 22.42 1.04
N GLN A 84 20.38 21.95 2.26
CA GLN A 84 21.52 22.42 3.05
C GLN A 84 22.88 22.18 2.37
N LEU A 85 22.96 21.20 1.48
CA LEU A 85 24.18 20.85 0.72
C LEU A 85 24.24 21.54 -0.65
N GLY A 86 23.34 22.50 -0.91
CA GLY A 86 23.30 23.27 -2.15
C GLY A 86 22.20 22.85 -3.14
N GLY A 87 21.28 21.99 -2.73
CA GLY A 87 20.18 21.51 -3.57
C GLY A 87 20.64 20.48 -4.61
N ALA A 88 19.69 19.96 -5.39
CA ALA A 88 19.98 18.98 -6.45
C ALA A 88 20.35 19.64 -7.79
N GLY A 89 20.26 20.97 -7.88
CA GLY A 89 20.43 21.77 -9.11
C GLY A 89 19.28 21.52 -10.11
N ASP A 90 19.00 22.49 -10.99
CA ASP A 90 18.29 22.23 -12.25
C ASP A 90 19.36 22.12 -13.33
N TRP A 91 19.86 20.91 -13.61
CA TRP A 91 20.76 20.71 -14.75
C TRP A 91 19.92 20.55 -16.03
N GLU A 92 19.20 21.61 -16.43
CA GLU A 92 18.70 21.78 -17.78
C GLU A 92 19.48 22.94 -18.43
N THR A 93 20.23 22.62 -19.49
CA THR A 93 20.71 23.54 -20.53
C THR A 93 19.59 24.31 -21.19
#